data_AF-A0A409XBI6-F1
#
_entry.id   AF-A0A409XBI6-F1
#
_cell.length_a   1.000
_cell.length_b   1.000
_cell.length_c   1.000
_cell.angle_alpha   90.00
_cell.angle_beta   90.00
_cell.angle_gamma   90.00
#
_symmetry.space_group_name_H-M   'P 1'
#
loop_
_entity.id
_entity.type
_entity.pdbx_description
1 polymer ?
#
loop_
_entity_poly.entity_id
_entity_poly.type
_entity_poly.pdbx_seq_one_letter_code
_entity_poly.pdbx_strand_id
1 'polypeptide(L)'
;MSSRPLKSSVMSFPRTRKTLKLFLFLVAATFFILGIPYDLSRLPLKSPTERLQQVALQTPFSSNLSRSAVVPEEPRKLPLGKHRFRPDGLLEVNEDGAHPIYELIARAEAEWAAKQERASRTLEEAVTEYRRRYKRSPPKGFDIWWKYAIEHDVQLPDEYDQIHNDLEAFWGIEPKDLIDIRGDIESKKGTYTIGKNETSKVEIVAYAFEQGKYQDLVNGTSAIMDLFKMFEDDLPPFRMTMSPQDRPNLLSDYEIKTAALEAAASQTYIERSALPKIKTVGWISACPPNSLARRKTINLDSPPQRPTKKTFIWDHVQTMDPCNHPDHFYHHGQFLSHNMGPGPQSAMVPEFSYSSSVLHHDIRIPAPYGWLEDIYPRSNDPEWDEKKDERLLWRGSNSGMFHDKKTRWKHAHRDFLVSFANSLDGTLKVLAPNRTRNERLGEPREFRAARINPAVMDIAFAGTPISCSPETCEVLEKMYPWHKKQSIQEAGNYKYVIDVDGNGWSGRFKRLMTTNSLIFKSTIYPEWFADRVAPWVHYIPIQIDLSDLHDALIFFRGDGNGDGAHESLARKIAIAGRQWSKTYWRKEDLAAYFFRLSLEYVRLMSTDRESMSYNDGL
;
A
#
# COMPACT_ATOMS: atom_id res chain seq x y z
N MET A 1 1.47 54.84 -14.74
CA MET A 1 0.68 55.30 -15.90
C MET A 1 -0.61 54.52 -15.95
N SER A 2 -1.73 55.25 -15.89
CA SER A 2 -3.13 54.88 -16.17
C SER A 2 -3.78 53.69 -15.46
N SER A 3 -4.56 54.07 -14.43
CA SER A 3 -5.65 53.38 -13.75
C SER A 3 -6.95 53.32 -14.57
N ARG A 4 -7.71 52.22 -14.50
CA ARG A 4 -9.15 52.19 -14.11
C ARG A 4 -9.72 50.74 -14.01
N PRO A 5 -10.56 50.44 -12.99
CA PRO A 5 -11.21 49.14 -12.76
C PRO A 5 -12.72 49.14 -13.12
N LEU A 6 -13.47 48.10 -12.68
CA LEU A 6 -14.94 47.85 -12.68
C LEU A 6 -15.43 46.87 -13.79
N LYS A 7 -16.26 45.84 -13.56
CA LYS A 7 -17.34 45.59 -12.57
C LYS A 7 -17.59 44.07 -12.41
N SER A 8 -17.86 43.62 -11.19
CA SER A 8 -18.55 42.35 -10.91
C SER A 8 -20.06 42.52 -11.17
N SER A 9 -20.68 41.53 -11.80
CA SER A 9 -22.14 41.43 -11.94
C SER A 9 -22.60 40.15 -11.24
N VAL A 10 -23.09 40.32 -10.02
CA VAL A 10 -23.90 39.34 -9.29
C VAL A 10 -25.26 39.29 -9.98
N MET A 11 -25.65 38.14 -10.54
CA MET A 11 -27.04 37.92 -10.96
C MET A 11 -27.83 37.32 -9.79
N SER A 12 -28.75 38.14 -9.27
CA SER A 12 -29.81 37.77 -8.34
C SER A 12 -30.89 36.94 -9.03
N PHE A 13 -31.31 35.83 -8.43
CA PHE A 13 -32.51 35.09 -8.82
C PHE A 13 -33.79 35.86 -8.43
N PRO A 14 -34.73 36.14 -9.36
CA PRO A 14 -36.06 36.58 -8.98
C PRO A 14 -36.95 35.38 -8.64
N ARG A 15 -37.38 35.32 -7.38
CA ARG A 15 -38.56 34.58 -6.93
C ARG A 15 -39.80 35.15 -7.63
N THR A 16 -40.46 34.39 -8.50
CA THR A 16 -41.94 34.39 -8.64
C THR A 16 -42.43 33.28 -9.58
N ARG A 17 -43.57 32.68 -9.23
CA ARG A 17 -44.27 31.56 -9.91
C ARG A 17 -44.68 31.78 -11.37
N LYS A 18 -44.38 32.93 -11.98
CA LYS A 18 -44.82 33.27 -13.36
C LYS A 18 -43.79 32.93 -14.45
N THR A 19 -42.52 32.74 -14.13
CA THR A 19 -41.47 32.37 -15.12
C THR A 19 -41.42 30.87 -15.43
N LEU A 20 -41.94 30.02 -14.53
CA LEU A 20 -41.98 28.56 -14.73
C LEU A 20 -42.99 28.12 -15.80
N LYS A 21 -44.08 28.88 -16.01
CA LYS A 21 -45.11 28.57 -17.01
C LYS A 21 -44.70 28.89 -18.46
N LEU A 22 -43.77 29.84 -18.65
CA LEU A 22 -43.28 30.22 -19.98
C LEU A 22 -42.23 29.21 -20.49
N PHE A 23 -41.45 28.62 -19.59
CA PHE A 23 -40.44 27.61 -19.92
C PHE A 23 -41.07 26.24 -20.27
N LEU A 24 -42.15 25.86 -19.57
CA LEU A 24 -42.92 24.64 -19.86
C LEU A 24 -43.67 24.69 -21.21
N PHE A 25 -44.06 25.88 -21.68
CA PHE A 25 -44.72 26.04 -22.98
C PHE A 25 -43.74 25.88 -24.17
N LEU A 26 -42.46 26.21 -23.97
CA LEU A 26 -41.41 26.07 -24.99
C LEU A 26 -40.95 24.61 -25.18
N VAL A 27 -41.07 23.77 -24.14
CA VAL A 27 -40.71 22.33 -24.20
C VAL A 27 -41.83 21.49 -24.84
N ALA A 28 -43.08 21.94 -24.80
CA ALA A 28 -44.20 21.26 -25.46
C ALA A 28 -44.26 21.53 -26.98
N ALA A 29 -43.71 22.66 -27.45
CA ALA A 29 -43.74 23.04 -28.86
C ALA A 29 -42.69 22.33 -29.73
N THR A 30 -41.63 21.78 -29.13
CA THR A 30 -40.59 21.02 -29.86
C THR A 30 -40.96 19.55 -30.11
N PHE A 31 -41.97 19.01 -29.41
CA PHE A 31 -42.45 17.64 -29.63
C PHE A 31 -43.50 17.51 -30.75
N PHE A 32 -43.90 18.62 -31.39
CA PHE A 32 -44.88 18.61 -32.48
C PHE A 32 -44.27 18.59 -33.91
N ILE A 33 -42.94 18.58 -34.04
CA ILE A 33 -42.25 18.63 -35.35
C ILE A 33 -41.69 17.26 -35.81
N LEU A 34 -41.64 16.24 -34.94
CA LEU A 34 -41.13 14.91 -35.30
C LEU A 34 -42.22 13.86 -35.11
N GLY A 35 -43.06 13.71 -36.13
CA GLY A 35 -44.20 12.79 -36.13
C GLY A 35 -43.80 11.32 -35.99
N ILE A 36 -44.34 10.66 -34.96
CA ILE A 36 -44.51 9.20 -34.85
C ILE A 36 -45.86 8.95 -34.15
N PRO A 37 -46.75 8.09 -34.67
CA PRO A 37 -48.10 7.92 -34.13
C PRO A 37 -48.13 6.90 -32.98
N TYR A 38 -48.93 7.18 -31.94
CA TYR A 38 -49.37 6.17 -30.98
C TYR A 38 -50.90 6.18 -30.89
N ASP A 39 -51.48 5.01 -31.14
CA ASP A 39 -52.92 4.71 -31.06
C ASP A 39 -53.34 4.68 -29.58
N LEU A 40 -54.18 5.64 -29.21
CA LEU A 40 -54.77 5.79 -27.87
C LEU A 40 -56.25 5.46 -27.96
N SER A 41 -56.57 4.18 -28.07
CA SER A 41 -57.95 3.70 -27.99
C SER A 41 -58.04 2.42 -27.14
N ARG A 42 -58.15 2.60 -25.81
CA ARG A 42 -58.94 1.78 -24.86
C ARG A 42 -58.63 2.16 -23.41
N LEU A 43 -59.34 3.15 -22.90
CA LEU A 43 -59.58 3.33 -21.47
C LEU A 43 -61.00 3.89 -21.29
N PRO A 44 -61.95 3.17 -20.67
CA PRO A 44 -63.10 3.80 -20.06
C PRO A 44 -62.89 3.90 -18.55
N LEU A 45 -62.79 5.14 -18.08
CA LEU A 45 -63.15 5.55 -16.73
C LEU A 45 -64.67 5.41 -16.57
N LYS A 46 -65.13 4.77 -15.48
CA LYS A 46 -66.39 5.14 -14.81
C LYS A 46 -66.38 4.76 -13.32
N SER A 47 -67.04 5.63 -12.56
CA SER A 47 -67.02 5.89 -11.12
C SER A 47 -68.01 5.01 -10.30
N PRO A 48 -68.06 5.15 -8.95
CA PRO A 48 -68.50 4.11 -8.03
C PRO A 48 -69.89 4.33 -7.41
N THR A 49 -70.65 3.25 -7.18
CA THR A 49 -71.73 2.99 -6.19
C THR A 49 -72.40 1.68 -6.66
N GLU A 50 -72.74 0.67 -5.86
CA GLU A 50 -73.58 0.63 -4.67
C GLU A 50 -73.47 -0.78 -4.03
N ARG A 51 -73.79 -0.84 -2.74
CA ARG A 51 -73.79 -2.02 -1.87
C ARG A 51 -75.21 -2.60 -1.83
N LEU A 52 -75.41 -3.93 -1.82
CA LEU A 52 -76.40 -4.63 -0.98
C LEU A 52 -76.34 -6.17 -1.12
N GLN A 53 -76.70 -6.82 -0.01
CA GLN A 53 -76.64 -8.24 0.36
C GLN A 53 -77.54 -9.17 -0.47
N GLN A 54 -77.16 -10.46 -0.55
CA GLN A 54 -78.07 -11.56 -0.17
C GLN A 54 -77.31 -12.87 0.11
N VAL A 55 -77.92 -13.68 0.98
CA VAL A 55 -77.38 -14.72 1.84
C VAL A 55 -77.89 -16.10 1.40
N ALA A 56 -77.03 -17.13 1.59
CA ALA A 56 -77.30 -18.57 1.78
C ALA A 56 -77.96 -19.41 0.66
N LEU A 57 -77.36 -20.57 0.32
CA LEU A 57 -77.57 -21.82 1.05
C LEU A 57 -76.60 -22.95 0.60
N GLN A 58 -76.40 -23.87 1.54
CA GLN A 58 -75.50 -25.01 1.63
C GLN A 58 -75.60 -26.06 0.50
N THR A 59 -74.50 -26.79 0.24
CA THR A 59 -74.34 -28.20 0.69
C THR A 59 -72.92 -28.72 0.44
N PRO A 60 -72.43 -29.65 1.28
CA PRO A 60 -71.03 -30.11 1.28
C PRO A 60 -70.88 -31.43 0.52
N PHE A 61 -69.80 -31.55 -0.26
CA PHE A 61 -69.26 -32.86 -0.61
C PHE A 61 -67.82 -32.95 -0.13
N SER A 62 -67.65 -33.72 0.93
CA SER A 62 -66.37 -34.23 1.40
C SER A 62 -65.91 -35.34 0.47
N SER A 63 -64.74 -35.18 -0.12
CA SER A 63 -63.92 -36.31 -0.55
C SER A 63 -62.51 -36.08 -0.03
N ASN A 64 -62.22 -36.72 1.11
CA ASN A 64 -60.88 -36.94 1.60
C ASN A 64 -60.06 -37.70 0.55
N LEU A 65 -59.15 -37.00 -0.11
CA LEU A 65 -57.96 -37.58 -0.72
C LEU A 65 -56.76 -36.92 -0.05
N SER A 66 -56.22 -37.63 0.93
CA SER A 66 -54.90 -37.36 1.50
C SER A 66 -53.87 -37.48 0.37
N ARG A 67 -53.58 -36.37 -0.30
CA ARG A 67 -52.31 -36.17 -0.99
C ARG A 67 -51.35 -35.67 0.07
N SER A 68 -50.45 -36.56 0.51
CA SER A 68 -49.21 -36.16 1.15
C SER A 68 -48.53 -35.14 0.23
N ALA A 69 -48.56 -33.87 0.62
CA ALA A 69 -47.84 -32.82 -0.09
C ALA A 69 -46.35 -33.14 0.06
N VAL A 70 -45.75 -33.66 -1.01
CA VAL A 70 -44.30 -33.67 -1.13
C VAL A 70 -43.89 -32.21 -1.21
N VAL A 71 -43.47 -31.65 -0.06
CA VAL A 71 -42.74 -30.39 -0.02
C VAL A 71 -41.52 -30.59 -0.92
N PRO A 72 -41.32 -29.80 -1.98
CA PRO A 72 -40.09 -29.88 -2.74
C PRO A 72 -38.94 -29.61 -1.77
N GLU A 73 -38.12 -30.63 -1.53
CA GLU A 73 -36.89 -30.47 -0.76
C GLU A 73 -36.08 -29.38 -1.48
N GLU A 74 -35.88 -28.22 -0.84
CA GLU A 74 -35.03 -27.19 -1.41
C GLU A 74 -33.69 -27.85 -1.77
N PRO A 75 -33.20 -27.70 -3.01
CA PRO A 75 -31.97 -28.36 -3.41
C PRO A 75 -30.87 -27.96 -2.44
N ARG A 76 -30.36 -28.94 -1.68
CA ARG A 76 -29.24 -28.75 -0.74
C ARG A 76 -28.13 -28.03 -1.50
N LYS A 77 -27.93 -26.75 -1.20
CA LYS A 77 -26.81 -25.98 -1.77
C LYS A 77 -25.54 -26.71 -1.38
N LEU A 78 -24.85 -27.25 -2.38
CA LEU A 78 -23.54 -27.89 -2.16
C LEU A 78 -22.61 -26.86 -1.51
N PRO A 79 -21.77 -27.27 -0.55
CA PRO A 79 -20.81 -26.36 0.06
C PRO A 79 -19.87 -25.81 -1.01
N LEU A 80 -19.64 -24.50 -0.98
CA LEU A 80 -18.71 -23.85 -1.90
C LEU A 80 -17.28 -24.40 -1.70
N GLY A 81 -16.53 -24.46 -2.81
CA GLY A 81 -15.10 -24.78 -2.78
C GLY A 81 -14.31 -23.78 -1.93
N LYS A 82 -13.18 -24.21 -1.37
CA LYS A 82 -12.28 -23.34 -0.60
C LYS A 82 -11.13 -22.85 -1.47
N HIS A 83 -10.71 -21.60 -1.26
CA HIS A 83 -9.48 -21.07 -1.83
C HIS A 83 -8.25 -21.67 -1.14
N ARG A 84 -7.08 -21.56 -1.77
CA ARG A 84 -5.83 -22.06 -1.22
C ARG A 84 -4.88 -20.91 -0.88
N PHE A 85 -4.64 -20.70 0.40
CA PHE A 85 -3.61 -19.76 0.90
C PHE A 85 -2.24 -20.42 0.77
N ARG A 86 -1.38 -19.84 -0.05
CA ARG A 86 0.00 -20.31 -0.27
C ARG A 86 0.95 -19.64 0.73
N PRO A 87 2.05 -20.31 1.10
CA PRO A 87 3.04 -19.80 2.05
C PRO A 87 3.95 -18.69 1.48
N ASP A 88 3.68 -18.20 0.27
CA ASP A 88 4.39 -17.09 -0.36
C ASP A 88 3.56 -15.80 -0.36
N GLY A 89 2.46 -15.77 0.40
CA GLY A 89 1.55 -14.63 0.52
C GLY A 89 0.45 -14.55 -0.53
N LEU A 90 0.36 -15.50 -1.48
CA LEU A 90 -0.70 -15.54 -2.50
C LEU A 90 -1.86 -16.48 -2.15
N LEU A 91 -3.08 -16.06 -2.44
CA LEU A 91 -4.29 -16.86 -2.39
C LEU A 91 -4.58 -17.32 -3.82
N GLU A 92 -4.61 -18.63 -4.04
CA GLU A 92 -5.02 -19.22 -5.31
C GLU A 92 -6.54 -19.42 -5.34
N VAL A 93 -7.18 -18.85 -6.36
CA VAL A 93 -8.63 -18.86 -6.52
C VAL A 93 -9.14 -20.25 -6.87
N ASN A 94 -10.30 -20.57 -6.33
CA ASN A 94 -11.07 -21.77 -6.64
C ASN A 94 -12.39 -21.32 -7.26
N GLU A 95 -12.62 -21.67 -8.53
CA GLU A 95 -13.81 -21.26 -9.31
C GLU A 95 -15.11 -21.92 -8.81
N ASP A 96 -15.00 -22.99 -8.01
CA ASP A 96 -16.11 -23.59 -7.28
C ASP A 96 -16.41 -22.87 -5.94
N GLY A 97 -15.54 -21.95 -5.53
CA GLY A 97 -15.67 -21.17 -4.30
C GLY A 97 -16.48 -19.89 -4.46
N ALA A 98 -16.53 -19.09 -3.38
CA ALA A 98 -17.04 -17.73 -3.41
C ALA A 98 -16.04 -16.78 -4.10
N HIS A 99 -16.39 -15.50 -4.26
CA HIS A 99 -15.40 -14.51 -4.69
C HIS A 99 -14.31 -14.33 -3.60
N PRO A 100 -13.01 -14.43 -3.92
CA PRO A 100 -11.92 -14.50 -2.94
C PRO A 100 -11.81 -13.26 -2.04
N ILE A 101 -12.17 -12.08 -2.56
CA ILE A 101 -12.12 -10.82 -1.80
C ILE A 101 -13.02 -10.84 -0.55
N TYR A 102 -14.13 -11.59 -0.55
CA TYR A 102 -14.94 -11.74 0.67
C TYR A 102 -14.17 -12.44 1.79
N GLU A 103 -13.44 -13.51 1.46
CA GLU A 103 -12.65 -14.27 2.42
C GLU A 103 -11.44 -13.45 2.89
N LEU A 104 -10.78 -12.73 1.97
CA LEU A 104 -9.66 -11.84 2.29
C LEU A 104 -10.06 -10.72 3.26
N ILE A 105 -11.19 -10.04 3.00
CA ILE A 105 -11.71 -9.00 3.91
C ILE A 105 -12.07 -9.61 5.27
N ALA A 106 -12.84 -10.69 5.30
CA ALA A 106 -13.27 -11.31 6.56
C ALA A 106 -12.08 -11.78 7.42
N ARG A 107 -11.08 -12.39 6.78
CA ARG A 107 -9.85 -12.81 7.45
C ARG A 107 -9.09 -11.62 8.02
N ALA A 108 -8.85 -10.59 7.21
CA ALA A 108 -8.06 -9.44 7.63
C ALA A 108 -8.75 -8.65 8.74
N GLU A 109 -10.07 -8.52 8.72
CA GLU A 109 -10.85 -7.91 9.80
C GLU A 109 -10.73 -8.70 11.12
N ALA A 110 -10.77 -10.03 11.06
CA ALA A 110 -10.59 -10.88 12.23
C ALA A 110 -9.16 -10.78 12.80
N GLU A 111 -8.14 -10.80 11.94
CA GLU A 111 -6.74 -10.66 12.33
C GLU A 111 -6.47 -9.26 12.93
N TRP A 112 -7.04 -8.21 12.35
CA TRP A 112 -6.94 -6.84 12.87
C TRP A 112 -7.61 -6.69 14.24
N ALA A 113 -8.82 -7.22 14.41
CA ALA A 113 -9.51 -7.20 15.69
C ALA A 113 -8.72 -7.94 16.79
N ALA A 114 -8.21 -9.13 16.47
CA ALA A 114 -7.38 -9.91 17.41
C ALA A 114 -6.05 -9.22 17.75
N LYS A 115 -5.47 -8.47 16.80
CA LYS A 115 -4.28 -7.64 17.06
C LYS A 115 -4.59 -6.52 18.06
N GLN A 116 -5.67 -5.79 17.85
CA GLN A 116 -6.11 -4.73 18.76
C GLN A 116 -6.44 -5.24 20.17
N GLU A 117 -7.07 -6.41 20.27
CA GLU A 117 -7.45 -7.01 21.56
C GLU A 117 -6.24 -7.42 22.41
N ARG A 118 -5.17 -7.91 21.76
CA ARG A 118 -3.96 -8.42 22.42
C ARG A 118 -2.94 -7.33 22.78
N ALA A 119 -3.14 -6.10 22.36
CA ALA A 119 -2.23 -5.00 22.63
C ALA A 119 -2.08 -4.78 24.16
N SER A 120 -0.83 -4.71 24.61
CA SER A 120 -0.46 -4.45 26.01
C SER A 120 -1.07 -3.16 26.51
N ARG A 121 -1.55 -3.17 27.76
CA ARG A 121 -2.18 -2.02 28.44
C ARG A 121 -1.35 -1.52 29.61
N THR A 122 -0.39 -2.31 30.07
CA THR A 122 0.53 -1.98 31.16
C THR A 122 1.97 -2.17 30.71
N LEU A 123 2.90 -1.53 31.43
CA LEU A 123 4.33 -1.66 31.15
C LEU A 123 4.77 -3.12 31.35
N GLU A 124 4.28 -3.79 32.39
CA GLU A 124 4.60 -5.18 32.72
C GLU A 124 4.14 -6.15 31.61
N GLU A 125 2.94 -5.93 31.06
CA GLU A 125 2.44 -6.68 29.89
C GLU A 125 3.35 -6.44 28.68
N ALA A 126 3.72 -5.19 28.41
CA ALA A 126 4.56 -4.84 27.26
C ALA A 126 5.98 -5.42 27.37
N VAL A 127 6.57 -5.43 28.57
CA VAL A 127 7.87 -6.09 28.83
C VAL A 127 7.75 -7.61 28.63
N THR A 128 6.67 -8.22 29.12
CA THR A 128 6.41 -9.66 28.96
C THR A 128 6.24 -10.03 27.50
N GLU A 129 5.44 -9.26 26.76
CA GLU A 129 5.19 -9.46 25.35
C GLU A 129 6.45 -9.25 24.51
N TYR A 130 7.26 -8.23 24.83
CA TYR A 130 8.56 -8.00 24.21
C TYR A 130 9.48 -9.22 24.37
N ARG A 131 9.63 -9.75 25.59
CA ARG A 131 10.44 -10.94 25.86
C ARG A 131 9.87 -12.17 25.13
N ARG A 132 8.54 -12.31 25.08
CA ARG A 132 7.88 -13.40 24.35
C ARG A 132 8.19 -13.35 22.86
N ARG A 133 8.13 -12.17 22.25
CA ARG A 133 8.40 -11.94 20.81
C ARG A 133 9.88 -12.08 20.46
N TYR A 134 10.73 -11.30 21.11
CA TYR A 134 12.11 -11.08 20.66
C TYR A 134 13.17 -11.87 21.43
N LYS A 135 12.75 -12.64 22.44
CA LYS A 135 13.64 -13.52 23.24
C LYS A 135 14.81 -12.76 23.88
N ARG A 136 14.59 -11.48 24.21
CA ARG A 136 15.54 -10.61 24.91
C ARG A 136 14.80 -9.63 25.80
N SER A 137 15.48 -9.05 26.78
CA SER A 137 14.92 -7.94 27.57
C SER A 137 14.73 -6.69 26.68
N PRO A 138 13.81 -5.77 26.99
CA PRO A 138 13.72 -4.48 26.29
C PRO A 138 14.98 -3.62 26.46
N PRO A 139 15.21 -2.57 25.64
CA PRO A 139 16.33 -1.67 25.83
C PRO A 139 16.12 -0.75 27.05
N LYS A 140 17.21 -0.32 27.70
CA LYS A 140 17.18 0.70 28.75
C LYS A 140 16.44 1.95 28.24
N GLY A 141 15.54 2.51 29.06
CA GLY A 141 14.64 3.60 28.67
C GLY A 141 13.32 3.13 28.04
N PHE A 142 13.06 1.82 27.99
CA PHE A 142 11.78 1.27 27.50
C PHE A 142 10.57 1.77 28.31
N ASP A 143 10.71 1.97 29.61
CA ASP A 143 9.70 2.59 30.48
C ASP A 143 9.43 4.06 30.14
N ILE A 144 10.47 4.82 29.77
CA ILE A 144 10.35 6.20 29.32
C ILE A 144 9.66 6.25 27.95
N TRP A 145 10.05 5.38 27.02
CA TRP A 145 9.36 5.22 25.74
C TRP A 145 7.90 4.80 25.92
N TRP A 146 7.61 3.88 26.84
CA TRP A 146 6.25 3.46 27.17
C TRP A 146 5.41 4.63 27.67
N LYS A 147 5.96 5.44 28.58
CA LYS A 147 5.33 6.67 29.04
C LYS A 147 5.00 7.62 27.88
N TYR A 148 5.95 7.84 26.96
CA TYR A 148 5.69 8.63 25.74
C TYR A 148 4.53 8.05 24.92
N ALA A 149 4.53 6.74 24.68
CA ALA A 149 3.48 6.06 23.92
C ALA A 149 2.09 6.26 24.55
N ILE A 150 1.97 6.15 25.88
CA ILE A 150 0.72 6.35 26.60
C ILE A 150 0.29 7.83 26.60
N GLU A 151 1.21 8.76 26.89
CA GLU A 151 0.91 10.20 26.91
C GLU A 151 0.43 10.74 25.56
N HIS A 152 0.89 10.15 24.46
CA HIS A 152 0.53 10.53 23.10
C HIS A 152 -0.52 9.63 22.44
N ASP A 153 -1.12 8.69 23.19
CA ASP A 153 -2.14 7.77 22.68
C ASP A 153 -1.67 6.96 21.45
N VAL A 154 -0.41 6.49 21.48
CA VAL A 154 0.18 5.68 20.41
C VAL A 154 -0.40 4.28 20.47
N GLN A 155 -1.08 3.89 19.40
CA GLN A 155 -1.76 2.61 19.31
C GLN A 155 -0.80 1.47 18.96
N LEU A 156 -1.14 0.25 19.37
CA LEU A 156 -0.37 -0.98 19.13
C LEU A 156 1.09 -0.90 19.63
N PRO A 157 1.31 -0.72 20.95
CA PRO A 157 2.64 -0.54 21.51
C PRO A 157 3.55 -1.79 21.38
N ASP A 158 3.02 -2.96 21.05
CA ASP A 158 3.82 -4.17 20.86
C ASP A 158 4.26 -4.40 19.39
N GLU A 159 3.60 -3.75 18.44
CA GLU A 159 3.77 -4.00 17.00
C GLU A 159 4.96 -3.17 16.45
N TYR A 160 6.15 -3.62 16.82
CA TYR A 160 7.47 -3.13 16.36
C TYR A 160 8.30 -4.25 15.71
N ASP A 161 7.59 -5.27 15.21
CA ASP A 161 7.96 -6.27 14.20
C ASP A 161 9.15 -5.84 13.36
N GLN A 162 8.95 -4.67 12.75
CA GLN A 162 9.82 -4.21 11.70
C GLN A 162 11.20 -3.74 12.20
N ILE A 163 11.29 -3.14 13.40
CA ILE A 163 12.57 -2.75 14.02
C ILE A 163 13.40 -3.99 14.30
N HIS A 164 12.77 -5.01 14.88
CA HIS A 164 13.47 -6.25 15.21
C HIS A 164 14.03 -6.92 13.95
N ASN A 165 13.22 -7.09 12.92
CA ASN A 165 13.64 -7.71 11.66
C ASN A 165 14.81 -6.97 10.98
N ASP A 166 14.86 -5.64 11.08
CA ASP A 166 15.94 -4.84 10.51
C ASP A 166 17.23 -4.94 11.33
N LEU A 167 17.13 -5.09 12.65
CA LEU A 167 18.29 -5.10 13.55
C LEU A 167 18.82 -6.51 13.85
N GLU A 168 18.05 -7.58 13.59
CA GLU A 168 18.36 -8.91 14.12
C GLU A 168 19.71 -9.47 13.67
N ALA A 169 20.03 -9.34 12.37
CA ALA A 169 21.31 -9.84 11.87
C ALA A 169 22.51 -9.11 12.49
N PHE A 170 22.35 -7.84 12.91
CA PHE A 170 23.41 -7.10 13.56
C PHE A 170 23.68 -7.59 14.99
N TRP A 171 22.70 -8.21 15.67
CA TRP A 171 22.91 -8.75 17.01
C TRP A 171 23.95 -9.85 17.05
N GLY A 172 24.14 -10.61 15.96
CA GLY A 172 25.15 -11.66 15.88
C GLY A 172 26.53 -11.19 15.43
N ILE A 173 26.74 -9.89 15.26
CA ILE A 173 28.05 -9.31 14.96
C ILE A 173 28.66 -8.77 16.26
N GLU A 174 29.97 -9.00 16.41
CA GLU A 174 30.76 -8.46 17.52
C GLU A 174 30.55 -6.94 17.64
N PRO A 175 30.08 -6.42 18.79
CA PRO A 175 29.79 -4.99 18.96
C PRO A 175 30.93 -4.05 18.56
N LYS A 176 32.18 -4.43 18.86
CA LYS A 176 33.35 -3.64 18.46
C LYS A 176 33.48 -3.53 16.95
N ASP A 177 33.26 -4.62 16.22
CA ASP A 177 33.29 -4.61 14.77
C ASP A 177 32.18 -3.76 14.16
N LEU A 178 30.97 -3.74 14.76
CA LEU A 178 29.91 -2.84 14.32
C LEU A 178 30.29 -1.37 14.48
N ILE A 179 30.92 -1.01 15.60
CA ILE A 179 31.42 0.34 15.87
C ILE A 179 32.47 0.74 14.82
N ASP A 180 33.40 -0.17 14.50
CA ASP A 180 34.46 0.05 13.51
C ASP A 180 33.86 0.17 12.09
N ILE A 181 32.93 -0.71 11.70
CA ILE A 181 32.21 -0.65 10.42
C ILE A 181 31.42 0.66 10.30
N ARG A 182 30.74 1.11 11.37
CA ARG A 182 30.08 2.42 11.39
C ARG A 182 31.10 3.52 11.13
N GLY A 183 32.24 3.51 11.82
CA GLY A 183 33.33 4.46 11.62
C GLY A 183 33.81 4.53 10.16
N ASP A 184 33.96 3.37 9.51
CA ASP A 184 34.34 3.27 8.10
C ASP A 184 33.32 3.99 7.18
N ILE A 185 32.02 3.86 7.44
CA ILE A 185 30.96 4.43 6.58
C ILE A 185 30.66 5.91 6.85
N GLU A 186 31.04 6.47 8.00
CA GLU A 186 30.86 7.91 8.27
C GLU A 186 31.63 8.79 7.27
N SER A 187 32.72 8.26 6.72
CA SER A 187 33.55 8.93 5.70
C SER A 187 33.18 8.53 4.26
N LYS A 188 32.22 7.61 4.08
CA LYS A 188 31.78 7.15 2.75
C LYS A 188 31.07 8.30 2.02
N LYS A 189 31.55 8.61 0.81
CA LYS A 189 30.95 9.65 -0.02
C LYS A 189 29.45 9.43 -0.17
N GLY A 190 28.67 10.46 0.12
CA GLY A 190 27.22 10.43 0.01
C GLY A 190 26.49 10.01 1.29
N THR A 191 27.15 9.94 2.44
CA THR A 191 26.49 9.70 3.75
C THR A 191 26.56 10.93 4.66
N TYR A 192 25.71 10.93 5.69
CA TYR A 192 25.77 11.86 6.82
C TYR A 192 25.44 11.13 8.12
N THR A 193 25.87 11.66 9.26
CA THR A 193 25.67 11.02 10.57
C THR A 193 24.93 11.95 11.51
N ILE A 194 23.81 11.46 12.04
CA ILE A 194 23.09 12.08 13.14
C ILE A 194 23.66 11.52 14.44
N GLY A 195 23.90 12.37 15.43
CA GLY A 195 24.44 11.92 16.70
C GLY A 195 24.15 12.85 17.87
N LYS A 196 24.41 12.32 19.06
CA LYS A 196 24.28 12.99 20.35
C LYS A 196 25.42 12.55 21.27
N ASN A 197 25.97 13.49 22.04
CA ASN A 197 26.87 13.24 23.16
C ASN A 197 26.14 13.49 24.50
N GLU A 198 26.78 13.19 25.63
CA GLU A 198 26.17 13.29 26.98
C GLU A 198 25.53 14.66 27.29
N THR A 199 26.09 15.74 26.73
CA THR A 199 25.65 17.12 27.02
C THR A 199 25.05 17.83 25.82
N SER A 200 25.02 17.20 24.64
CA SER A 200 24.54 17.85 23.40
C SER A 200 23.10 17.46 23.09
N LYS A 201 22.44 18.30 22.30
CA LYS A 201 21.21 17.90 21.59
C LYS A 201 21.57 17.03 20.39
N VAL A 202 20.56 16.43 19.75
CA VAL A 202 20.77 15.66 18.53
C VAL A 202 21.12 16.61 17.39
N GLU A 203 22.22 16.33 16.68
CA GLU A 203 22.70 17.15 15.57
C GLU A 203 23.36 16.32 14.46
N ILE A 204 23.69 16.95 13.34
CA ILE A 204 24.50 16.32 12.29
C ILE A 204 25.98 16.48 12.68
N VAL A 205 26.59 15.36 13.07
CA VAL A 205 27.96 15.31 13.62
C VAL A 205 29.03 14.96 12.59
N ALA A 206 28.63 14.45 11.42
CA ALA A 206 29.53 14.18 10.29
C ALA A 206 28.76 14.16 8.96
N TYR A 207 29.43 14.50 7.85
CA TYR A 207 28.89 14.35 6.49
C TYR A 207 30.02 14.24 5.47
N ALA A 208 29.76 13.50 4.39
CA ALA A 208 30.72 13.24 3.31
C ALA A 208 30.12 13.58 1.94
N PHE A 209 29.64 14.81 1.76
CA PHE A 209 29.05 15.29 0.51
C PHE A 209 30.02 16.08 -0.36
N GLU A 210 29.77 16.11 -1.67
CA GLU A 210 30.45 17.05 -2.57
C GLU A 210 30.10 18.50 -2.20
N GLN A 211 31.04 19.42 -2.44
CA GLN A 211 30.86 20.83 -2.15
C GLN A 211 29.61 21.37 -2.88
N GLY A 212 28.74 22.08 -2.15
CA GLY A 212 27.50 22.65 -2.67
C GLY A 212 26.29 21.70 -2.68
N LYS A 213 26.45 20.40 -2.44
CA LYS A 213 25.33 19.43 -2.41
C LYS A 213 24.73 19.18 -1.01
N TYR A 214 25.29 19.79 0.03
CA TYR A 214 24.85 19.60 1.41
C TYR A 214 23.36 19.90 1.57
N GLN A 215 22.91 21.08 1.13
CA GLN A 215 21.53 21.52 1.36
C GLN A 215 20.52 20.64 0.60
N ASP A 216 20.85 20.20 -0.61
CA ASP A 216 19.98 19.38 -1.44
C ASP A 216 19.79 17.96 -0.86
N LEU A 217 20.85 17.40 -0.26
CA LEU A 217 20.85 16.04 0.31
C LEU A 217 20.34 16.00 1.76
N VAL A 218 20.45 17.11 2.49
CA VAL A 218 20.05 17.21 3.91
C VAL A 218 18.64 17.77 4.08
N ASN A 219 17.98 18.27 3.02
CA ASN A 219 16.65 18.88 3.14
C ASN A 219 15.61 17.96 3.84
N GLY A 220 15.63 16.65 3.56
CA GLY A 220 14.79 15.65 4.23
C GLY A 220 15.15 15.39 5.70
N THR A 221 16.38 15.73 6.10
CA THR A 221 16.88 15.60 7.47
C THR A 221 16.19 16.56 8.42
N SER A 222 15.77 17.75 7.97
CA SER A 222 15.09 18.73 8.84
C SER A 222 13.85 18.13 9.53
N ALA A 223 13.02 17.40 8.77
CA ALA A 223 11.85 16.72 9.29
C ALA A 223 12.20 15.54 10.22
N ILE A 224 13.32 14.86 9.97
CA ILE A 224 13.86 13.83 10.87
C ILE A 224 14.31 14.46 12.20
N MET A 225 15.05 15.57 12.15
CA MET A 225 15.49 16.31 13.34
C MET A 225 14.31 16.82 14.16
N ASP A 226 13.22 17.24 13.50
CA ASP A 226 12.00 17.65 14.19
C ASP A 226 11.31 16.49 14.94
N LEU A 227 11.43 15.25 14.46
CA LEU A 227 10.99 14.08 15.22
C LEU A 227 11.88 13.87 16.45
N PHE A 228 13.21 13.95 16.30
CA PHE A 228 14.14 13.78 17.43
C PHE A 228 13.89 14.78 18.55
N LYS A 229 13.55 16.03 18.25
CA LYS A 229 13.21 17.06 19.27
C LYS A 229 12.11 16.63 20.23
N MET A 230 11.25 15.66 19.86
CA MET A 230 10.17 15.17 20.71
C MET A 230 10.64 14.20 21.81
N PHE A 231 11.85 13.62 21.69
CA PHE A 231 12.35 12.58 22.61
C PHE A 231 13.88 12.61 22.84
N GLU A 232 14.61 13.59 22.29
CA GLU A 232 16.08 13.62 22.33
C GLU A 232 16.68 13.71 23.74
N ASP A 233 15.95 14.26 24.70
CA ASP A 233 16.41 14.40 26.08
C ASP A 233 16.51 13.05 26.80
N ASP A 234 15.69 12.08 26.38
CA ASP A 234 15.63 10.73 26.97
C ASP A 234 16.59 9.74 26.29
N LEU A 235 17.32 10.16 25.26
CA LEU A 235 18.27 9.30 24.55
C LEU A 235 19.67 9.30 25.18
N PRO A 236 20.32 8.14 25.32
CA PRO A 236 21.77 8.09 25.54
C PRO A 236 22.57 8.57 24.32
N PRO A 237 23.90 8.78 24.44
CA PRO A 237 24.75 9.12 23.31
C PRO A 237 24.68 8.09 22.17
N PHE A 238 24.72 8.57 20.93
CA PHE A 238 24.63 7.70 19.76
C PHE A 238 25.24 8.33 18.51
N ARG A 239 25.52 7.49 17.51
CA ARG A 239 25.90 7.88 16.16
C ARG A 239 25.21 6.97 15.15
N MET A 240 24.36 7.55 14.31
CA MET A 240 23.57 6.86 13.29
C MET A 240 23.91 7.42 11.90
N THR A 241 24.55 6.62 11.06
CA THR A 241 24.94 7.01 9.71
C THR A 241 23.79 6.73 8.74
N MET A 242 23.45 7.71 7.93
CA MET A 242 22.28 7.77 7.06
C MET A 242 22.71 7.84 5.59
N SER A 243 22.01 7.09 4.75
CA SER A 243 21.94 7.31 3.31
C SER A 243 20.88 8.37 3.01
N PRO A 244 21.21 9.46 2.28
CA PRO A 244 20.23 10.44 1.81
C PRO A 244 19.48 9.97 0.56
N GLN A 245 19.78 8.78 0.02
CA GLN A 245 19.20 8.27 -1.22
C GLN A 245 17.83 7.65 -0.98
N ASP A 246 16.94 7.76 -1.97
CA ASP A 246 15.61 7.15 -1.92
C ASP A 246 15.66 5.61 -1.97
N ARG A 247 16.70 5.04 -2.59
CA ARG A 247 16.84 3.59 -2.80
C ARG A 247 17.73 2.94 -1.74
N PRO A 248 17.45 1.69 -1.34
CA PRO A 248 18.42 0.91 -0.60
C PRO A 248 19.65 0.60 -1.44
N ASN A 249 20.80 0.48 -0.77
CA ASN A 249 22.08 0.25 -1.43
C ASN A 249 22.91 -0.90 -0.82
N LEU A 250 22.49 -1.46 0.33
CA LEU A 250 23.24 -2.50 1.03
C LEU A 250 22.69 -3.89 0.71
N LEU A 251 22.94 -4.38 -0.52
CA LEU A 251 22.58 -5.74 -0.91
C LEU A 251 23.24 -6.76 0.03
N SER A 252 22.45 -7.62 0.66
CA SER A 252 22.93 -8.66 1.56
C SER A 252 23.53 -9.84 0.79
N ASP A 253 24.51 -10.50 1.40
CA ASP A 253 24.86 -11.88 1.04
C ASP A 253 24.11 -12.84 1.97
N TYR A 254 23.51 -13.90 1.41
CA TYR A 254 22.72 -14.86 2.18
C TYR A 254 23.55 -15.58 3.26
N GLU A 255 24.77 -15.99 2.95
CA GLU A 255 25.60 -16.77 3.88
C GLU A 255 26.06 -15.89 5.04
N ILE A 256 26.46 -14.64 4.74
CA ILE A 256 26.85 -13.65 5.75
C ILE A 256 25.66 -13.33 6.67
N LYS A 257 24.50 -12.98 6.09
CA LYS A 257 23.30 -12.64 6.87
C LYS A 257 22.82 -13.83 7.70
N THR A 258 22.86 -15.05 7.14
CA THR A 258 22.47 -16.27 7.86
C THR A 258 23.39 -16.56 9.03
N ALA A 259 24.71 -16.50 8.83
CA ALA A 259 25.67 -16.71 9.92
C ALA A 259 25.47 -15.70 11.06
N ALA A 260 25.21 -14.44 10.72
CA ALA A 260 24.91 -13.40 11.70
C ALA A 260 23.59 -13.65 12.44
N LEU A 261 22.53 -14.08 11.74
CA LEU A 261 21.25 -14.47 12.36
C LEU A 261 21.40 -15.70 13.28
N GLU A 262 22.18 -16.71 12.87
CA GLU A 262 22.44 -17.91 13.68
C GLU A 262 23.20 -17.56 14.97
N ALA A 263 24.19 -16.66 14.87
CA ALA A 263 24.92 -16.16 16.02
C ALA A 263 24.00 -15.36 16.98
N ALA A 264 23.16 -14.48 16.43
CA ALA A 264 22.16 -13.73 17.19
C ALA A 264 21.19 -14.66 17.93
N ALA A 265 20.64 -15.65 17.23
CA ALA A 265 19.72 -16.64 17.80
C ALA A 265 20.38 -17.49 18.91
N SER A 266 21.68 -17.74 18.79
CA SER A 266 22.49 -18.47 19.77
C SER A 266 23.01 -17.57 20.90
N GLN A 267 22.68 -16.27 20.91
CA GLN A 267 23.19 -15.28 21.86
C GLN A 267 24.74 -15.21 21.89
N THR A 268 25.35 -15.29 20.71
CA THR A 268 26.80 -15.23 20.47
C THR A 268 27.14 -14.21 19.39
N TYR A 269 28.44 -14.00 19.13
CA TYR A 269 28.92 -13.08 18.12
C TYR A 269 29.87 -13.75 17.14
N ILE A 270 29.90 -13.21 15.93
CA ILE A 270 30.90 -13.50 14.91
C ILE A 270 31.70 -12.23 14.66
N GLU A 271 33.02 -12.35 14.71
CA GLU A 271 33.93 -11.26 14.33
C GLU A 271 33.85 -11.00 12.81
N ARG A 272 34.05 -9.74 12.40
CA ARG A 272 34.10 -9.32 11.00
C ARG A 272 35.08 -10.14 10.17
N SER A 273 36.21 -10.55 10.78
CA SER A 273 37.26 -11.35 10.14
C SER A 273 36.83 -12.81 9.87
N ALA A 274 35.87 -13.32 10.63
CA ALA A 274 35.36 -14.69 10.58
C ALA A 274 34.09 -14.84 9.73
N LEU A 275 33.56 -13.74 9.19
CA LEU A 275 32.38 -13.78 8.33
C LEU A 275 32.61 -14.65 7.09
N PRO A 276 31.56 -15.38 6.63
CA PRO A 276 31.64 -16.16 5.40
C PRO A 276 32.09 -15.33 4.19
N LYS A 277 32.85 -15.95 3.29
CA LYS A 277 33.22 -15.33 2.01
C LYS A 277 32.03 -15.36 1.06
N ILE A 278 31.85 -14.27 0.31
CA ILE A 278 30.85 -14.16 -0.75
C ILE A 278 31.12 -15.22 -1.83
N LYS A 279 30.12 -16.08 -2.09
CA LYS A 279 30.20 -17.16 -3.10
C LYS A 279 29.39 -16.85 -4.35
N THR A 280 28.43 -15.92 -4.27
CA THR A 280 27.58 -15.55 -5.40
C THR A 280 27.43 -14.05 -5.49
N VAL A 281 27.29 -13.53 -6.70
CA VAL A 281 27.07 -12.10 -6.98
C VAL A 281 25.69 -11.86 -7.56
N GLY A 282 25.26 -10.60 -7.61
CA GLY A 282 23.96 -10.22 -8.13
C GLY A 282 22.83 -10.42 -7.12
N TRP A 283 21.61 -10.10 -7.51
CA TRP A 283 20.44 -10.08 -6.63
C TRP A 283 20.20 -11.41 -5.92
N ILE A 284 20.44 -12.52 -6.64
CA ILE A 284 20.24 -13.85 -6.07
C ILE A 284 21.16 -14.13 -4.90
N SER A 285 22.29 -13.42 -4.75
CA SER A 285 23.23 -13.60 -3.62
C SER A 285 22.56 -13.45 -2.24
N ALA A 286 21.53 -12.60 -2.13
CA ALA A 286 20.72 -12.41 -0.93
C ALA A 286 19.71 -13.54 -0.68
N CYS A 287 19.47 -14.42 -1.65
CA CYS A 287 18.41 -15.42 -1.60
C CYS A 287 18.86 -16.77 -1.04
N PRO A 288 17.98 -17.44 -0.26
CA PRO A 288 18.20 -18.80 0.21
C PRO A 288 18.51 -19.78 -0.93
N PRO A 289 19.41 -20.77 -0.74
CA PRO A 289 19.78 -21.74 -1.77
C PRO A 289 18.59 -22.51 -2.37
N ASN A 290 17.54 -22.76 -1.58
CA ASN A 290 16.33 -23.46 -1.99
C ASN A 290 15.20 -22.52 -2.49
N SER A 291 15.44 -21.21 -2.54
CA SER A 291 14.45 -20.23 -3.02
C SER A 291 14.08 -20.45 -4.49
N LEU A 292 12.96 -19.89 -4.92
CA LEU A 292 12.54 -20.00 -6.31
C LEU A 292 13.51 -19.23 -7.23
N ALA A 293 14.04 -18.09 -6.79
CA ALA A 293 15.02 -17.30 -7.53
C ALA A 293 16.36 -18.00 -7.78
N ARG A 294 16.78 -18.94 -6.91
CA ARG A 294 17.97 -19.78 -7.14
C ARG A 294 17.69 -20.94 -8.09
N ARG A 295 16.44 -21.41 -8.17
CA ARG A 295 16.04 -22.58 -8.98
C ARG A 295 15.60 -22.20 -10.39
N LYS A 296 15.00 -21.02 -10.56
CA LYS A 296 14.53 -20.50 -11.84
C LYS A 296 15.55 -19.52 -12.40
N THR A 297 16.00 -19.72 -13.63
CA THR A 297 16.88 -18.77 -14.31
C THR A 297 16.15 -17.43 -14.50
N ILE A 298 16.76 -16.34 -14.02
CA ILE A 298 16.28 -14.99 -14.27
C ILE A 298 16.61 -14.63 -15.72
N ASN A 299 15.58 -14.42 -16.53
CA ASN A 299 15.73 -13.94 -17.91
C ASN A 299 15.13 -12.54 -18.02
N LEU A 300 15.99 -11.53 -18.21
CA LEU A 300 15.56 -10.13 -18.36
C LEU A 300 15.29 -9.72 -19.81
N ASP A 301 15.49 -10.63 -20.76
CA ASP A 301 15.27 -10.43 -22.20
C ASP A 301 13.90 -10.97 -22.67
N SER A 302 13.15 -11.65 -21.80
CA SER A 302 11.84 -12.19 -22.12
C SER A 302 10.89 -12.02 -20.94
N PRO A 303 9.62 -11.63 -21.18
CA PRO A 303 8.66 -11.46 -20.11
C PRO A 303 8.39 -12.79 -19.40
N PRO A 304 8.19 -12.77 -18.06
CA PRO A 304 7.73 -13.93 -17.32
C PRO A 304 6.43 -14.50 -17.89
N GLN A 305 6.23 -15.81 -17.71
CA GLN A 305 4.99 -16.45 -18.09
C GLN A 305 3.85 -15.94 -17.21
N ARG A 306 2.73 -15.58 -17.84
CA ARG A 306 1.54 -15.15 -17.11
C ARG A 306 0.99 -16.30 -16.26
N PRO A 307 0.58 -16.05 -15.00
CA PRO A 307 -0.09 -17.06 -14.19
C PRO A 307 -1.31 -17.64 -14.92
N THR A 308 -1.45 -18.96 -14.88
CA THR A 308 -2.61 -19.65 -15.48
C THR A 308 -3.84 -19.60 -14.57
N LYS A 309 -3.62 -19.51 -13.26
CA LYS A 309 -4.66 -19.38 -12.23
C LYS A 309 -4.71 -17.95 -11.71
N LYS A 310 -5.90 -17.52 -11.31
CA LYS A 310 -6.09 -16.25 -10.60
C LYS A 310 -5.52 -16.35 -9.19
N THR A 311 -4.78 -15.31 -8.79
CA THR A 311 -4.22 -15.16 -7.45
C THR A 311 -4.51 -13.78 -6.90
N PHE A 312 -4.56 -13.66 -5.57
CA PHE A 312 -4.66 -12.39 -4.84
C PHE A 312 -3.68 -12.40 -3.68
N ILE A 313 -3.26 -11.23 -3.22
CA ILE A 313 -2.40 -11.11 -2.04
C ILE A 313 -3.21 -11.33 -0.77
N TRP A 314 -2.84 -12.31 0.08
CA TRP A 314 -3.35 -12.41 1.45
C TRP A 314 -2.33 -11.93 2.50
N ASP A 315 -1.03 -12.01 2.19
CA ASP A 315 0.05 -11.42 2.99
C ASP A 315 0.95 -10.58 2.09
N HIS A 316 0.85 -9.26 2.22
CA HIS A 316 1.55 -8.33 1.33
C HIS A 316 3.06 -8.37 1.52
N VAL A 317 3.56 -8.44 2.75
CA VAL A 317 5.01 -8.44 3.03
C VAL A 317 5.66 -9.69 2.43
N GLN A 318 5.03 -10.86 2.56
CA GLN A 318 5.54 -12.08 1.94
C GLN A 318 5.62 -11.97 0.41
N THR A 319 4.66 -11.30 -0.23
CA THR A 319 4.70 -11.09 -1.69
C THR A 319 5.74 -10.09 -2.16
N MET A 320 6.34 -9.29 -1.27
CA MET A 320 7.41 -8.34 -1.64
C MET A 320 8.76 -9.03 -1.88
N ASP A 321 8.90 -10.30 -1.49
CA ASP A 321 10.16 -11.04 -1.56
C ASP A 321 10.48 -11.59 -2.97
N PRO A 322 11.47 -11.04 -3.68
CA PRO A 322 11.82 -11.52 -5.02
C PRO A 322 12.56 -12.88 -4.99
N CYS A 323 13.00 -13.37 -3.83
CA CYS A 323 13.53 -14.74 -3.71
C CYS A 323 12.44 -15.79 -3.91
N ASN A 324 11.22 -15.49 -3.46
CA ASN A 324 10.03 -16.33 -3.64
C ASN A 324 9.22 -15.93 -4.87
N HIS A 325 9.31 -14.66 -5.29
CA HIS A 325 8.65 -14.10 -6.48
C HIS A 325 9.67 -13.53 -7.49
N PRO A 326 10.45 -14.37 -8.19
CA PRO A 326 11.57 -13.92 -9.02
C PRO A 326 11.17 -13.05 -10.22
N ASP A 327 9.89 -13.02 -10.57
CA ASP A 327 9.39 -12.19 -11.66
C ASP A 327 9.48 -10.68 -11.31
N HIS A 328 9.62 -10.34 -10.02
CA HIS A 328 9.91 -8.97 -9.56
C HIS A 328 11.20 -8.42 -10.18
N PHE A 329 12.22 -9.25 -10.41
CA PHE A 329 13.46 -8.83 -11.06
C PHE A 329 13.25 -8.30 -12.48
N TYR A 330 12.17 -8.73 -13.15
CA TYR A 330 11.77 -8.25 -14.46
C TYR A 330 10.85 -7.03 -14.39
N HIS A 331 9.97 -6.96 -13.39
CA HIS A 331 8.89 -5.97 -13.34
C HIS A 331 9.20 -4.69 -12.53
N HIS A 332 10.36 -4.60 -11.86
CA HIS A 332 10.63 -3.48 -10.96
C HIS A 332 11.94 -2.73 -11.23
N GLY A 333 11.85 -1.39 -11.28
CA GLY A 333 12.98 -0.49 -11.58
C GLY A 333 14.18 -0.61 -10.63
N GLN A 334 13.97 -0.92 -9.35
CA GLN A 334 15.05 -1.23 -8.38
C GLN A 334 16.01 -2.30 -8.91
N PHE A 335 15.46 -3.38 -9.47
CA PHE A 335 16.23 -4.53 -9.91
C PHE A 335 16.74 -4.32 -11.33
N LEU A 336 15.88 -3.84 -12.24
CA LEU A 336 16.24 -3.54 -13.63
C LEU A 336 17.37 -2.51 -13.76
N SER A 337 17.48 -1.56 -12.82
CA SER A 337 18.56 -0.56 -12.78
C SER A 337 19.96 -1.18 -12.67
N HIS A 338 20.05 -2.43 -12.19
CA HIS A 338 21.32 -3.14 -12.02
C HIS A 338 21.37 -4.48 -12.77
N ASN A 339 20.47 -4.73 -13.71
CA ASN A 339 20.36 -6.02 -14.43
C ASN A 339 20.34 -7.21 -13.45
N MET A 340 21.40 -8.03 -13.44
CA MET A 340 21.54 -9.20 -12.56
C MET A 340 21.85 -8.84 -11.11
N GLY A 341 22.10 -7.56 -10.80
CA GLY A 341 22.32 -7.02 -9.48
C GLY A 341 23.78 -6.64 -9.20
N PRO A 342 24.01 -5.81 -8.17
CA PRO A 342 25.36 -5.43 -7.74
C PRO A 342 26.08 -6.58 -7.00
N GLY A 343 27.33 -6.35 -6.62
CA GLY A 343 28.01 -7.20 -5.64
C GLY A 343 27.38 -7.02 -4.25
N PRO A 344 27.16 -8.08 -3.47
CA PRO A 344 26.66 -7.95 -2.11
C PRO A 344 27.75 -7.38 -1.17
N GLN A 345 27.32 -6.89 -0.01
CA GLN A 345 28.23 -6.41 1.03
C GLN A 345 28.97 -7.58 1.68
N SER A 346 30.25 -7.37 2.04
CA SER A 346 31.08 -8.35 2.74
C SER A 346 30.94 -8.30 4.27
N ALA A 347 30.07 -7.43 4.79
CA ALA A 347 29.76 -7.30 6.20
C ALA A 347 28.33 -6.78 6.38
N MET A 348 27.78 -6.91 7.59
CA MET A 348 26.53 -6.26 7.98
C MET A 348 26.82 -4.80 8.30
N VAL A 349 26.42 -3.89 7.41
CA VAL A 349 26.71 -2.45 7.53
C VAL A 349 25.52 -1.73 8.17
N PRO A 350 25.67 -1.10 9.36
CA PRO A 350 24.56 -0.44 10.06
C PRO A 350 24.30 0.97 9.50
N GLU A 351 23.98 1.06 8.20
CA GLU A 351 23.56 2.31 7.54
C GLU A 351 22.02 2.39 7.56
N PHE A 352 21.49 3.55 7.91
CA PHE A 352 20.07 3.82 7.89
C PHE A 352 19.63 4.38 6.54
N SER A 353 18.42 4.04 6.11
CA SER A 353 17.86 4.55 4.86
C SER A 353 16.37 4.81 5.00
N TYR A 354 15.83 5.59 4.07
CA TYR A 354 14.39 5.82 4.03
C TYR A 354 13.58 4.61 3.51
N SER A 355 14.21 3.70 2.75
CA SER A 355 13.60 2.43 2.34
C SER A 355 14.59 1.30 2.21
N SER A 356 14.08 0.09 2.46
CA SER A 356 14.81 -1.16 2.29
C SER A 356 13.88 -2.18 1.64
N SER A 357 14.43 -3.07 0.81
CA SER A 357 13.72 -4.27 0.36
C SER A 357 14.25 -5.47 1.12
N VAL A 358 13.58 -6.61 1.04
CA VAL A 358 13.99 -7.81 1.79
C VAL A 358 15.39 -8.36 1.40
N LEU A 359 15.93 -7.93 0.25
CA LEU A 359 17.29 -8.29 -0.19
C LEU A 359 18.38 -7.42 0.43
N HIS A 360 18.00 -6.28 0.99
CA HIS A 360 18.92 -5.31 1.55
C HIS A 360 18.89 -5.38 3.07
N HIS A 361 19.94 -4.88 3.71
CA HIS A 361 20.01 -4.76 5.17
C HIS A 361 20.15 -3.31 5.64
N ASP A 362 19.82 -2.34 4.78
CA ASP A 362 19.64 -0.96 5.22
C ASP A 362 18.61 -0.92 6.37
N ILE A 363 18.92 -0.16 7.44
CA ILE A 363 18.04 0.00 8.61
C ILE A 363 16.99 1.06 8.29
N ARG A 364 15.71 0.69 8.24
CA ARG A 364 14.66 1.62 7.79
C ARG A 364 14.27 2.61 8.88
N ILE A 365 14.16 3.87 8.50
CA ILE A 365 13.61 4.93 9.37
C ILE A 365 12.12 5.18 9.10
N PRO A 366 11.37 5.72 10.08
CA PRO A 366 10.02 6.20 9.85
C PRO A 366 10.05 7.52 9.06
N ALA A 367 10.12 7.44 7.73
CA ALA A 367 10.30 8.59 6.85
C ALA A 367 9.10 9.58 6.93
N PRO A 368 9.28 10.85 7.34
CA PRO A 368 8.22 11.86 7.37
C PRO A 368 7.93 12.48 5.99
N TYR A 369 8.41 11.84 4.92
CA TYR A 369 8.30 12.37 3.56
C TYR A 369 6.85 12.43 3.10
N GLY A 370 6.42 13.59 2.59
CA GLY A 370 5.04 13.78 2.12
C GLY A 370 3.99 13.69 3.22
N TRP A 371 4.39 13.76 4.49
CA TRP A 371 3.48 13.71 5.62
C TRP A 371 2.59 14.96 5.67
N LEU A 372 1.31 14.74 6.00
CA LEU A 372 0.34 15.77 6.31
C LEU A 372 -0.67 15.26 7.33
N GLU A 373 -1.23 16.19 8.10
CA GLU A 373 -2.22 15.88 9.14
C GLU A 373 -3.57 15.53 8.53
N ASP A 374 -4.08 16.39 7.64
CA ASP A 374 -5.31 16.18 6.88
C ASP A 374 -5.29 17.01 5.58
N ILE A 375 -6.23 16.74 4.68
CA ILE A 375 -6.42 17.46 3.42
C ILE A 375 -7.33 18.66 3.66
N TYR A 376 -6.80 19.88 3.52
CA TYR A 376 -7.55 21.12 3.68
C TYR A 376 -7.52 22.02 2.43
N PRO A 377 -8.58 22.83 2.19
CA PRO A 377 -9.91 22.71 2.81
C PRO A 377 -10.53 21.34 2.53
N ARG A 378 -11.42 20.85 3.40
CA ARG A 378 -12.06 19.52 3.25
C ARG A 378 -12.82 19.36 1.93
N SER A 379 -13.22 20.46 1.30
CA SER A 379 -13.77 20.46 -0.07
C SER A 379 -12.82 19.94 -1.14
N ASN A 380 -11.52 19.81 -0.84
CA ASN A 380 -10.54 19.19 -1.74
C ASN A 380 -10.56 17.66 -1.68
N ASP A 381 -11.18 17.08 -0.66
CA ASP A 381 -11.35 15.64 -0.48
C ASP A 381 -12.77 15.39 0.03
N PRO A 382 -13.78 15.50 -0.85
CA PRO A 382 -15.18 15.36 -0.47
C PRO A 382 -15.49 13.95 0.05
N GLU A 383 -16.66 13.79 0.68
CA GLU A 383 -17.11 12.50 1.19
C GLU A 383 -17.26 11.47 0.07
N TRP A 384 -17.18 10.17 0.40
CA TRP A 384 -17.15 9.08 -0.59
C TRP A 384 -18.22 9.20 -1.69
N ASP A 385 -19.47 9.52 -1.33
CA ASP A 385 -20.59 9.65 -2.26
C ASP A 385 -20.57 10.90 -3.13
N GLU A 386 -19.81 11.90 -2.71
CA GLU A 386 -19.68 13.17 -3.41
C GLU A 386 -18.53 13.15 -4.41
N LYS A 387 -17.65 12.14 -4.34
CA LYS A 387 -16.60 11.88 -5.32
C LYS A 387 -17.23 11.46 -6.65
N LYS A 388 -16.80 12.12 -7.72
CA LYS A 388 -17.48 12.08 -9.03
C LYS A 388 -16.86 11.10 -10.02
N ASP A 389 -15.57 10.79 -9.85
CA ASP A 389 -14.86 9.92 -10.79
C ASP A 389 -14.67 8.54 -10.15
N GLU A 390 -15.12 7.52 -10.86
CA GLU A 390 -15.10 6.13 -10.43
C GLU A 390 -14.02 5.32 -11.18
N ARG A 391 -13.20 5.98 -11.99
CA ARG A 391 -12.03 5.34 -12.61
C ARG A 391 -10.90 5.25 -11.59
N LEU A 392 -10.02 4.28 -11.77
CA LEU A 392 -8.80 4.14 -10.99
C LEU A 392 -7.80 5.22 -11.39
N LEU A 393 -7.47 6.10 -10.45
CA LEU A 393 -6.56 7.20 -10.66
C LEU A 393 -5.10 6.83 -10.43
N TRP A 394 -4.24 7.29 -11.34
CA TRP A 394 -2.83 7.53 -11.07
C TRP A 394 -2.31 8.69 -11.92
N ARG A 395 -1.59 9.59 -11.26
CA ARG A 395 -0.79 10.66 -11.87
C ARG A 395 0.56 10.72 -11.17
N GLY A 396 1.64 10.52 -11.92
CA GLY A 396 3.00 10.59 -11.41
C GLY A 396 4.00 10.81 -12.54
N SER A 397 5.23 11.14 -12.20
CA SER A 397 6.32 11.18 -13.18
C SER A 397 6.81 9.76 -13.50
N ASN A 398 7.60 9.62 -14.56
CA ASN A 398 8.32 8.40 -14.91
C ASN A 398 9.59 8.19 -14.06
N SER A 399 9.53 8.46 -12.75
CA SER A 399 10.56 7.97 -11.82
C SER A 399 10.44 6.44 -11.66
N GLY A 400 11.37 5.80 -10.95
CA GLY A 400 11.40 4.34 -10.81
C GLY A 400 12.70 3.75 -11.31
N MET A 401 13.25 4.29 -12.39
CA MET A 401 14.60 4.06 -12.87
C MET A 401 15.06 5.17 -13.82
N PHE A 402 16.35 5.16 -14.17
CA PHE A 402 16.85 6.02 -15.24
C PHE A 402 16.57 5.37 -16.60
N HIS A 403 16.04 6.15 -17.55
CA HIS A 403 15.62 5.68 -18.86
C HIS A 403 16.67 6.06 -19.91
N ASP A 404 17.37 5.06 -20.40
CA ASP A 404 18.33 5.20 -21.48
C ASP A 404 18.20 4.04 -22.47
N LYS A 405 18.68 4.24 -23.71
CA LYS A 405 18.77 3.19 -24.74
C LYS A 405 19.49 1.93 -24.26
N LYS A 406 20.39 2.04 -23.29
CA LYS A 406 21.15 0.92 -22.70
C LYS A 406 20.48 0.26 -21.49
N THR A 407 19.33 0.76 -21.05
CA THR A 407 18.62 0.26 -19.86
C THR A 407 17.31 -0.42 -20.24
N ARG A 408 16.79 -1.29 -19.36
CA ARG A 408 15.60 -2.13 -19.59
C ARG A 408 14.29 -1.47 -19.11
N TRP A 409 14.19 -0.15 -19.23
CA TRP A 409 13.13 0.64 -18.57
C TRP A 409 11.70 0.33 -19.00
N LYS A 410 11.48 -0.24 -20.19
CA LYS A 410 10.14 -0.58 -20.70
C LYS A 410 9.34 -1.53 -19.80
N HIS A 411 10.03 -2.25 -18.91
CA HIS A 411 9.42 -3.19 -17.98
C HIS A 411 9.41 -2.68 -16.53
N ALA A 412 9.85 -1.44 -16.30
CA ALA A 412 9.75 -0.82 -14.98
C ALA A 412 8.28 -0.66 -14.57
N HIS A 413 8.02 -0.78 -13.27
CA HIS A 413 6.67 -0.85 -12.71
C HIS A 413 5.76 0.33 -13.14
N ARG A 414 6.27 1.57 -13.29
CA ARG A 414 5.45 2.73 -13.72
C ARG A 414 5.15 2.71 -15.21
N ASP A 415 6.16 2.46 -16.03
CA ASP A 415 6.03 2.29 -17.48
C ASP A 415 5.08 1.16 -17.82
N PHE A 416 5.19 0.06 -17.09
CA PHE A 416 4.30 -1.09 -17.19
C PHE A 416 2.88 -0.73 -16.75
N LEU A 417 2.69 -0.05 -15.61
CA LEU A 417 1.36 0.42 -15.18
C LEU A 417 0.69 1.30 -16.23
N VAL A 418 1.39 2.31 -16.75
CA VAL A 418 0.83 3.24 -17.75
C VAL A 418 0.53 2.50 -19.06
N SER A 419 1.42 1.60 -19.52
CA SER A 419 1.19 0.78 -20.71
C SER A 419 -0.01 -0.15 -20.53
N PHE A 420 -0.05 -0.89 -19.43
CA PHE A 420 -1.06 -1.89 -19.12
C PHE A 420 -2.46 -1.28 -19.01
N ALA A 421 -2.57 -0.16 -18.28
CA ALA A 421 -3.85 0.53 -18.08
C ALA A 421 -4.39 1.21 -19.34
N ASN A 422 -3.53 1.53 -20.32
CA ASN A 422 -3.93 2.20 -21.56
C ASN A 422 -3.94 1.26 -22.78
N SER A 423 -3.61 -0.02 -22.60
CA SER A 423 -3.62 -0.98 -23.71
C SER A 423 -5.04 -1.16 -24.25
N LEU A 424 -5.18 -1.09 -25.57
CA LEU A 424 -6.44 -1.38 -26.28
C LEU A 424 -6.44 -2.79 -26.88
N ASP A 425 -5.29 -3.46 -26.88
CA ASP A 425 -5.10 -4.74 -27.55
C ASP A 425 -5.38 -5.91 -26.61
N GLY A 426 -5.97 -6.97 -27.17
CA GLY A 426 -6.18 -8.25 -26.49
C GLY A 426 -7.43 -8.32 -25.61
N THR A 427 -7.50 -9.41 -24.85
CA THR A 427 -8.62 -9.78 -24.00
C THR A 427 -8.15 -10.01 -22.57
N LEU A 428 -8.89 -9.45 -21.62
CA LEU A 428 -8.70 -9.62 -20.19
C LEU A 428 -9.72 -10.64 -19.67
N LYS A 429 -9.26 -11.58 -18.85
CA LYS A 429 -10.11 -12.48 -18.07
C LYS A 429 -10.32 -11.88 -16.70
N VAL A 430 -11.54 -11.58 -16.32
CA VAL A 430 -11.90 -10.91 -15.06
C VAL A 430 -12.96 -11.73 -14.33
N LEU A 431 -12.76 -11.95 -13.04
CA LEU A 431 -13.75 -12.56 -12.16
C LEU A 431 -15.05 -11.77 -12.14
N ALA A 432 -16.19 -12.48 -12.11
CA ALA A 432 -17.50 -11.85 -12.15
C ALA A 432 -17.76 -11.04 -10.86
N PRO A 433 -18.01 -9.72 -10.94
CA PRO A 433 -18.20 -8.89 -9.75
C PRO A 433 -19.58 -9.08 -9.12
N ASN A 434 -20.58 -9.56 -9.86
CA ASN A 434 -21.95 -9.64 -9.38
C ASN A 434 -22.27 -10.90 -8.53
N ARG A 435 -21.24 -11.61 -8.05
CA ARG A 435 -21.41 -12.82 -7.22
C ARG A 435 -21.43 -12.45 -5.74
N THR A 436 -22.45 -12.91 -5.02
CA THR A 436 -22.52 -12.78 -3.57
C THR A 436 -21.61 -13.78 -2.86
N ARG A 437 -21.37 -13.59 -1.56
CA ARG A 437 -20.55 -14.50 -0.73
C ARG A 437 -21.04 -15.94 -0.64
N ASN A 438 -22.29 -16.22 -1.03
CA ASN A 438 -22.92 -17.53 -0.95
C ASN A 438 -23.16 -18.15 -2.33
N GLU A 439 -22.62 -17.54 -3.39
CA GLU A 439 -22.74 -18.02 -4.75
C GLU A 439 -21.39 -18.50 -5.27
N ARG A 440 -21.46 -19.51 -6.13
CA ARG A 440 -20.29 -19.99 -6.86
C ARG A 440 -19.79 -18.88 -7.79
N LEU A 441 -18.48 -18.65 -7.77
CA LEU A 441 -17.78 -17.68 -8.60
C LEU A 441 -17.94 -18.01 -10.09
N GLY A 442 -17.57 -19.24 -10.46
CA GLY A 442 -17.52 -19.72 -11.84
C GLY A 442 -16.30 -19.22 -12.60
N GLU A 443 -16.26 -19.50 -13.89
CA GLU A 443 -15.17 -19.09 -14.78
C GLU A 443 -15.07 -17.57 -14.94
N PRO A 444 -13.85 -17.02 -15.08
CA PRO A 444 -13.66 -15.62 -15.43
C PRO A 444 -14.36 -15.22 -16.74
N ARG A 445 -14.89 -14.00 -16.78
CA ARG A 445 -15.48 -13.40 -17.98
C ARG A 445 -14.41 -12.73 -18.83
N GLU A 446 -14.56 -12.83 -20.14
CA GLU A 446 -13.66 -12.19 -21.10
C GLU A 446 -14.14 -10.79 -21.50
N PHE A 447 -13.24 -9.80 -21.38
CA PHE A 447 -13.48 -8.42 -21.78
C PHE A 447 -12.38 -7.96 -22.75
N ARG A 448 -12.75 -7.28 -23.83
CA ARG A 448 -11.76 -6.62 -24.70
C ARG A 448 -11.11 -5.46 -23.96
N ALA A 449 -9.78 -5.39 -23.96
CA ALA A 449 -9.04 -4.31 -23.29
C ALA A 449 -9.51 -2.92 -23.78
N ALA A 450 -9.70 -2.76 -25.09
CA ALA A 450 -10.24 -1.53 -25.70
C ALA A 450 -11.60 -1.05 -25.15
N ARG A 451 -12.40 -1.91 -24.52
CA ARG A 451 -13.70 -1.54 -23.94
C ARG A 451 -13.59 -1.22 -22.46
N ILE A 452 -12.83 -2.04 -21.72
CA ILE A 452 -12.81 -1.94 -20.27
C ILE A 452 -11.80 -0.92 -19.76
N ASN A 453 -10.60 -0.86 -20.34
CA ASN A 453 -9.53 0.02 -19.88
C ASN A 453 -9.93 1.50 -19.89
N PRO A 454 -10.41 2.07 -21.02
CA PRO A 454 -10.85 3.47 -21.04
C PRO A 454 -12.03 3.79 -20.11
N ALA A 455 -12.84 2.78 -19.78
CA ALA A 455 -14.02 2.94 -18.93
C ALA A 455 -13.70 2.94 -17.44
N VAL A 456 -12.65 2.21 -17.01
CA VAL A 456 -12.33 2.02 -15.58
C VAL A 456 -11.00 2.61 -15.16
N MET A 457 -10.12 3.01 -16.09
CA MET A 457 -8.78 3.50 -15.78
C MET A 457 -8.64 4.98 -16.13
N ASP A 458 -8.00 5.72 -15.22
CA ASP A 458 -7.44 7.03 -15.51
C ASP A 458 -5.98 7.09 -15.03
N ILE A 459 -5.10 6.51 -15.84
CA ILE A 459 -3.69 6.31 -15.51
C ILE A 459 -2.84 7.00 -16.58
N ALA A 460 -2.01 7.96 -16.17
CA ALA A 460 -1.12 8.66 -17.09
C ALA A 460 0.10 9.21 -16.38
N PHE A 461 1.19 9.39 -17.13
CA PHE A 461 2.29 10.21 -16.63
C PHE A 461 1.87 11.67 -16.55
N ALA A 462 2.47 12.41 -15.60
CA ALA A 462 2.13 13.79 -15.31
C ALA A 462 3.31 14.75 -15.58
N GLY A 463 3.04 15.83 -16.30
CA GLY A 463 4.04 16.83 -16.67
C GLY A 463 4.81 16.41 -17.92
N THR A 464 6.14 16.46 -17.85
CA THR A 464 7.06 16.10 -18.93
C THR A 464 7.96 14.94 -18.49
N PRO A 465 8.56 14.19 -19.42
CA PRO A 465 9.53 13.15 -19.08
C PRO A 465 10.67 13.68 -18.20
N ILE A 466 11.07 12.87 -17.21
CA ILE A 466 12.23 13.09 -16.33
C ILE A 466 13.08 11.83 -16.25
N SER A 467 14.25 11.88 -15.60
CA SER A 467 15.08 10.69 -15.35
C SER A 467 15.37 9.89 -16.62
N CYS A 468 15.64 10.58 -17.73
CA CYS A 468 15.89 9.99 -19.04
C CYS A 468 17.04 10.70 -19.76
N SER A 469 17.74 10.00 -20.66
CA SER A 469 18.61 10.66 -21.65
C SER A 469 17.77 11.47 -22.65
N PRO A 470 18.28 12.59 -23.21
CA PRO A 470 17.48 13.47 -24.07
C PRO A 470 16.73 12.73 -25.19
N GLU A 471 17.39 11.81 -25.89
CA GLU A 471 16.78 11.05 -26.97
C GLU A 471 15.71 10.07 -26.46
N THR A 472 15.90 9.52 -25.26
CA THR A 472 14.92 8.61 -24.65
C THR A 472 13.72 9.38 -24.13
N CYS A 473 13.89 10.60 -23.63
CA CYS A 473 12.79 11.47 -23.23
C CYS A 473 11.83 11.75 -24.40
N GLU A 474 12.36 12.02 -25.61
CA GLU A 474 11.54 12.20 -26.82
C GLU A 474 10.74 10.95 -27.19
N VAL A 475 11.30 9.76 -26.94
CA VAL A 475 10.60 8.49 -27.17
C VAL A 475 9.48 8.31 -26.14
N LEU A 476 9.75 8.58 -24.86
CA LEU A 476 8.76 8.48 -23.78
C LEU A 476 7.57 9.43 -23.99
N GLU A 477 7.84 10.66 -24.44
CA GLU A 477 6.81 11.66 -24.74
C GLU A 477 5.83 11.18 -25.82
N LYS A 478 6.33 10.43 -26.82
CA LYS A 478 5.52 9.89 -27.93
C LYS A 478 4.85 8.55 -27.60
N MET A 479 5.44 7.78 -26.70
CA MET A 479 5.00 6.41 -26.39
C MET A 479 3.84 6.34 -25.41
N TYR A 480 3.80 7.26 -24.44
CA TYR A 480 2.86 7.21 -23.32
C TYR A 480 1.89 8.39 -23.30
N PRO A 481 0.71 8.26 -22.69
CA PRO A 481 -0.15 9.39 -22.40
C PRO A 481 0.48 10.27 -21.31
N TRP A 482 0.65 11.55 -21.63
CA TRP A 482 1.10 12.59 -20.71
C TRP A 482 -0.03 13.58 -20.44
N HIS A 483 -0.35 13.76 -19.16
CA HIS A 483 -1.37 14.69 -18.68
C HIS A 483 -0.75 15.79 -17.82
N LYS A 484 -1.52 16.84 -17.56
CA LYS A 484 -1.12 17.86 -16.58
C LYS A 484 -1.06 17.25 -15.18
N LYS A 485 -0.19 17.81 -14.33
CA LYS A 485 -0.22 17.52 -12.89
C LYS A 485 -1.60 17.89 -12.34
N GLN A 486 -2.17 17.03 -11.51
CA GLN A 486 -3.41 17.31 -10.81
C GLN A 486 -3.13 18.01 -9.48
N SER A 487 -3.98 18.97 -9.15
CA SER A 487 -4.13 19.51 -7.80
C SER A 487 -4.69 18.45 -6.84
N ILE A 488 -4.56 18.71 -5.53
CA ILE A 488 -5.16 17.86 -4.50
C ILE A 488 -6.69 17.78 -4.69
N GLN A 489 -7.34 18.89 -5.05
CA GLN A 489 -8.78 18.93 -5.29
C GLN A 489 -9.20 18.05 -6.48
N GLU A 490 -8.47 18.11 -7.60
CA GLU A 490 -8.78 17.29 -8.77
C GLU A 490 -8.62 15.79 -8.45
N ALA A 491 -7.50 15.42 -7.81
CA ALA A 491 -7.27 14.03 -7.40
C ALA A 491 -8.24 13.55 -6.33
N GLY A 492 -8.67 14.42 -5.42
CA GLY A 492 -9.61 14.10 -4.34
C GLY A 492 -11.03 13.77 -4.83
N ASN A 493 -11.38 14.04 -6.09
CA ASN A 493 -12.67 13.67 -6.66
C ASN A 493 -12.76 12.19 -7.11
N TYR A 494 -11.70 11.41 -6.99
CA TYR A 494 -11.66 10.01 -7.44
C TYR A 494 -11.93 9.04 -6.29
N LYS A 495 -12.85 8.10 -6.47
CA LYS A 495 -13.15 7.06 -5.48
C LYS A 495 -12.02 6.04 -5.33
N TYR A 496 -11.30 5.74 -6.41
CA TYR A 496 -10.27 4.69 -6.45
C TYR A 496 -8.93 5.28 -6.88
N VAL A 497 -7.86 4.99 -6.15
CA VAL A 497 -6.51 5.51 -6.45
C VAL A 497 -5.49 4.40 -6.27
N ILE A 498 -4.55 4.25 -7.22
CA ILE A 498 -3.43 3.32 -7.06
C ILE A 498 -2.17 4.06 -6.61
N ASP A 499 -1.46 3.46 -5.67
CA ASP A 499 -0.14 3.81 -5.20
C ASP A 499 0.86 2.78 -5.71
N VAL A 500 1.91 3.26 -6.37
CA VAL A 500 3.02 2.43 -6.84
C VAL A 500 4.33 3.11 -6.49
N ASP A 501 5.36 2.29 -6.33
CA ASP A 501 6.71 2.71 -5.99
C ASP A 501 7.27 3.79 -6.92
N GLY A 502 8.27 4.51 -6.43
CA GLY A 502 9.08 5.43 -7.22
C GLY A 502 10.47 4.84 -7.40
N ASN A 503 11.50 5.68 -7.26
CA ASN A 503 12.87 5.19 -7.24
C ASN A 503 13.06 4.18 -6.10
N GLY A 504 12.58 4.52 -4.89
CA GLY A 504 12.33 3.63 -3.77
C GLY A 504 10.82 3.49 -3.50
N TRP A 505 10.43 3.44 -2.22
CA TRP A 505 9.03 3.44 -1.79
C TRP A 505 8.25 4.69 -2.26
N SER A 506 6.91 4.62 -2.22
CA SER A 506 6.06 5.75 -2.55
C SER A 506 5.86 6.71 -1.37
N GLY A 507 6.53 7.86 -1.43
CA GLY A 507 6.29 8.97 -0.50
C GLY A 507 4.89 9.62 -0.57
N ARG A 508 3.98 9.14 -1.43
CA ARG A 508 2.60 9.64 -1.51
C ARG A 508 1.64 8.86 -0.61
N PHE A 509 2.02 7.67 -0.15
CA PHE A 509 1.08 6.74 0.47
C PHE A 509 0.39 7.33 1.70
N LYS A 510 1.11 8.03 2.60
CA LYS A 510 0.51 8.75 3.73
C LYS A 510 -0.60 9.71 3.31
N ARG A 511 -0.35 10.59 2.34
CA ARG A 511 -1.37 11.51 1.84
C ARG A 511 -2.57 10.75 1.25
N LEU A 512 -2.32 9.72 0.45
CA LEU A 512 -3.37 8.94 -0.21
C LEU A 512 -4.26 8.22 0.80
N MET A 513 -3.65 7.56 1.79
CA MET A 513 -4.38 6.95 2.91
C MET A 513 -5.16 7.97 3.73
N THR A 514 -4.79 9.26 3.69
CA THR A 514 -5.54 10.34 4.36
C THR A 514 -6.74 10.82 3.54
N THR A 515 -6.97 10.35 2.31
CA THR A 515 -8.16 10.73 1.53
C THR A 515 -9.38 9.90 1.91
N ASN A 516 -10.58 10.31 1.48
CA ASN A 516 -11.78 9.47 1.49
C ASN A 516 -11.82 8.48 0.31
N SER A 517 -10.68 8.12 -0.32
CA SER A 517 -10.61 7.24 -1.48
C SER A 517 -10.12 5.84 -1.09
N LEU A 518 -10.50 4.82 -1.87
CA LEU A 518 -10.00 3.46 -1.71
C LEU A 518 -8.64 3.35 -2.39
N ILE A 519 -7.62 3.04 -1.59
CA ILE A 519 -6.24 2.98 -2.07
C ILE A 519 -5.88 1.54 -2.44
N PHE A 520 -5.36 1.37 -3.66
CA PHE A 520 -4.73 0.16 -4.14
C PHE A 520 -3.22 0.37 -4.02
N LYS A 521 -2.46 -0.56 -3.43
CA LYS A 521 -1.00 -0.40 -3.25
C LYS A 521 -0.26 -1.56 -3.87
N SER A 522 0.69 -1.26 -4.76
CA SER A 522 1.63 -2.22 -5.32
C SER A 522 3.05 -1.79 -4.98
N THR A 523 3.77 -2.58 -4.20
CA THR A 523 5.11 -2.23 -3.72
C THR A 523 5.99 -3.46 -3.48
N ILE A 524 7.32 -3.29 -3.61
CA ILE A 524 8.33 -4.27 -3.14
C ILE A 524 9.02 -3.86 -1.84
N TYR A 525 8.65 -2.70 -1.29
CA TYR A 525 9.28 -2.14 -0.10
C TYR A 525 8.33 -2.34 1.08
N PRO A 526 8.67 -3.22 2.03
CA PRO A 526 8.03 -3.14 3.32
C PRO A 526 8.47 -1.82 3.97
N GLU A 527 7.53 -1.10 4.57
CA GLU A 527 7.77 0.20 5.19
C GLU A 527 7.65 0.07 6.72
N TRP A 528 8.05 1.11 7.46
CA TRP A 528 8.10 1.10 8.93
C TRP A 528 6.75 0.75 9.61
N PHE A 529 5.62 0.95 8.92
CA PHE A 529 4.27 0.67 9.43
C PHE A 529 3.73 -0.70 8.98
N ALA A 530 4.53 -1.55 8.32
CA ALA A 530 4.03 -2.77 7.66
C ALA A 530 3.31 -3.74 8.61
N ASP A 531 3.74 -3.81 9.87
CA ASP A 531 3.13 -4.56 10.98
C ASP A 531 1.96 -3.81 11.65
N ARG A 532 1.80 -2.51 11.40
CA ARG A 532 0.77 -1.65 12.01
C ARG A 532 -0.41 -1.36 11.09
N VAL A 533 -0.27 -1.63 9.78
CA VAL A 533 -1.35 -1.53 8.78
C VAL A 533 -1.89 -2.93 8.42
N ALA A 534 -3.14 -3.01 7.97
CA ALA A 534 -3.79 -4.26 7.59
C ALA A 534 -4.31 -4.16 6.14
N PRO A 535 -3.71 -4.91 5.20
CA PRO A 535 -4.28 -5.06 3.86
C PRO A 535 -5.71 -5.63 3.95
N TRP A 536 -6.59 -5.27 3.02
CA TRP A 536 -8.03 -5.57 3.00
C TRP A 536 -8.89 -4.94 4.10
N VAL A 537 -8.28 -4.34 5.13
CA VAL A 537 -8.97 -3.49 6.13
C VAL A 537 -8.77 -2.01 5.81
N HIS A 538 -7.54 -1.60 5.52
CA HIS A 538 -7.16 -0.20 5.31
C HIS A 538 -6.88 0.15 3.84
N TYR A 539 -6.43 -0.81 3.03
CA TYR A 539 -6.12 -0.62 1.61
C TYR A 539 -6.16 -1.96 0.86
N ILE A 540 -6.13 -1.94 -0.48
CA ILE A 540 -6.12 -3.12 -1.34
C ILE A 540 -4.70 -3.42 -1.81
N PRO A 541 -4.06 -4.54 -1.42
CA PRO A 541 -2.75 -4.93 -1.94
C PRO A 541 -2.86 -5.46 -3.37
N ILE A 542 -1.94 -5.06 -4.26
CA ILE A 542 -1.92 -5.43 -5.69
C ILE A 542 -0.55 -5.97 -6.08
N GLN A 543 -0.54 -7.08 -6.82
CA GLN A 543 0.69 -7.73 -7.30
C GLN A 543 1.51 -6.80 -8.22
N ILE A 544 2.83 -6.96 -8.20
CA ILE A 544 3.77 -6.12 -8.99
C ILE A 544 3.55 -6.25 -10.50
N ASP A 545 3.09 -7.43 -10.96
CA ASP A 545 2.74 -7.68 -12.35
C ASP A 545 1.31 -7.23 -12.72
N LEU A 546 0.60 -6.62 -11.77
CA LEU A 546 -0.77 -6.10 -11.90
C LEU A 546 -1.82 -7.16 -12.27
N SER A 547 -1.50 -8.45 -12.10
CA SER A 547 -2.35 -9.56 -12.55
C SER A 547 -3.70 -9.67 -11.83
N ASP A 548 -3.82 -9.07 -10.65
CA ASP A 548 -5.05 -8.99 -9.84
C ASP A 548 -5.71 -7.60 -9.85
N LEU A 549 -5.13 -6.61 -10.56
CA LEU A 549 -5.61 -5.23 -10.54
C LEU A 549 -7.04 -5.10 -11.09
N HIS A 550 -7.30 -5.65 -12.28
CA HIS A 550 -8.64 -5.58 -12.88
C HIS A 550 -9.68 -6.34 -12.06
N ASP A 551 -9.33 -7.52 -11.55
CA ASP A 551 -10.25 -8.31 -10.73
C ASP A 551 -10.63 -7.58 -9.44
N ALA A 552 -9.63 -7.00 -8.75
CA ALA A 552 -9.87 -6.23 -7.54
C ALA A 552 -10.67 -4.95 -7.82
N LEU A 553 -10.28 -4.17 -8.84
CA LEU A 553 -11.00 -2.93 -9.19
C LEU A 553 -12.44 -3.22 -9.58
N ILE A 554 -12.68 -4.21 -10.45
CA ILE A 554 -14.02 -4.53 -10.95
C ILE A 554 -14.91 -5.11 -9.85
N PHE A 555 -14.35 -5.82 -8.87
CA PHE A 555 -15.12 -6.22 -7.68
C PHE A 555 -15.68 -5.01 -6.93
N PHE A 556 -14.86 -4.00 -6.63
CA PHE A 556 -15.32 -2.84 -5.87
C PHE A 556 -16.16 -1.86 -6.70
N ARG A 557 -15.68 -1.53 -7.90
CA ARG A 557 -16.23 -0.51 -8.79
C ARG A 557 -17.39 -1.00 -9.65
N GLY A 558 -17.48 -2.31 -9.91
CA GLY A 558 -18.32 -2.89 -10.94
C GLY A 558 -17.63 -2.95 -12.30
N ASP A 559 -18.30 -3.55 -13.29
CA ASP A 559 -17.80 -3.62 -14.67
C ASP A 559 -17.79 -2.24 -15.35
N GLY A 560 -17.58 -2.13 -16.67
CA GLY A 560 -17.54 -0.87 -17.41
C GLY A 560 -18.71 0.10 -17.15
N ASN A 561 -19.91 -0.42 -16.81
CA ASN A 561 -21.11 0.36 -16.50
C ASN A 561 -21.30 0.61 -15.00
N GLY A 562 -20.45 0.04 -14.13
CA GLY A 562 -20.64 0.00 -12.68
C GLY A 562 -21.53 -1.17 -12.22
N ASP A 563 -21.90 -2.10 -13.12
CA ASP A 563 -22.75 -3.21 -12.75
C ASP A 563 -22.00 -4.21 -11.86
N GLY A 564 -22.66 -4.66 -10.79
CA GLY A 564 -22.09 -5.60 -9.82
C GLY A 564 -21.11 -4.97 -8.81
N ALA A 565 -21.10 -3.63 -8.69
CA ALA A 565 -20.23 -2.93 -7.75
C ALA A 565 -20.49 -3.29 -6.28
N HIS A 566 -19.41 -3.33 -5.49
CA HIS A 566 -19.46 -3.46 -4.03
C HIS A 566 -19.03 -2.15 -3.36
N GLU A 567 -19.68 -1.05 -3.73
CA GLU A 567 -19.32 0.29 -3.24
C GLU A 567 -19.39 0.44 -1.72
N SER A 568 -20.28 -0.30 -1.04
CA SER A 568 -20.35 -0.29 0.42
C SER A 568 -19.10 -0.87 1.08
N LEU A 569 -18.54 -1.94 0.51
CA LEU A 569 -17.26 -2.50 0.96
C LEU A 569 -16.10 -1.58 0.60
N ALA A 570 -16.11 -0.99 -0.59
CA ALA A 570 -15.10 -0.04 -1.02
C ALA A 570 -15.02 1.17 -0.07
N ARG A 571 -16.18 1.76 0.26
CA ARG A 571 -16.30 2.84 1.23
C ARG A 571 -15.80 2.43 2.61
N LYS A 572 -16.19 1.25 3.10
CA LYS A 572 -15.78 0.75 4.41
C LYS A 572 -14.25 0.77 4.53
N ILE A 573 -13.55 0.22 3.54
CA ILE A 573 -12.09 0.14 3.52
C ILE A 573 -11.47 1.53 3.36
N ALA A 574 -12.01 2.39 2.48
CA ALA A 574 -11.53 3.76 2.30
C ALA A 574 -11.60 4.59 3.59
N ILE A 575 -12.74 4.55 4.29
CA ILE A 575 -12.92 5.25 5.57
C ILE A 575 -12.01 4.66 6.65
N ALA A 576 -11.89 3.34 6.72
CA ALA A 576 -10.99 2.68 7.65
C ALA A 576 -9.52 3.06 7.39
N GLY A 577 -9.09 3.14 6.13
CA GLY A 577 -7.76 3.61 5.73
C GLY A 577 -7.50 5.05 6.16
N ARG A 578 -8.47 5.96 5.98
CA ARG A 578 -8.41 7.33 6.47
C ARG A 578 -8.32 7.40 7.98
N GLN A 579 -9.16 6.67 8.68
CA GLN A 579 -9.15 6.64 10.14
C GLN A 579 -7.79 6.15 10.65
N TRP A 580 -7.28 5.05 10.07
CA TRP A 580 -5.97 4.52 10.41
C TRP A 580 -4.86 5.55 10.18
N SER A 581 -4.85 6.22 9.02
CA SER A 581 -3.87 7.27 8.71
C SER A 581 -3.86 8.41 9.74
N LYS A 582 -5.02 8.74 10.32
CA LYS A 582 -5.18 9.81 11.31
C LYS A 582 -4.88 9.38 12.75
N THR A 583 -4.82 8.08 13.03
CA THR A 583 -4.67 7.57 14.41
C THR A 583 -3.43 6.70 14.64
N TYR A 584 -2.82 6.16 13.57
CA TYR A 584 -1.63 5.29 13.63
C TYR A 584 -0.42 5.88 12.87
N TRP A 585 -0.59 6.99 12.15
CA TRP A 585 0.45 7.63 11.34
C TRP A 585 0.53 9.14 11.58
N ARG A 586 0.42 9.57 12.84
CA ARG A 586 0.64 10.96 13.27
C ARG A 586 2.13 11.22 13.45
N LYS A 587 2.52 12.47 13.77
CA LYS A 587 3.93 12.78 14.07
C LYS A 587 4.40 12.08 15.33
N GLU A 588 3.50 11.94 16.30
CA GLU A 588 3.69 11.24 17.55
C GLU A 588 3.95 9.74 17.31
N ASP A 589 3.25 9.12 16.35
CA ASP A 589 3.48 7.70 16.01
C ASP A 589 4.83 7.49 15.30
N LEU A 590 5.23 8.43 14.43
CA LEU A 590 6.55 8.45 13.80
C LEU A 590 7.66 8.63 14.86
N ALA A 591 7.46 9.57 15.79
CA ALA A 591 8.39 9.85 16.87
C ALA A 591 8.49 8.66 17.85
N ALA A 592 7.38 8.03 18.22
CA ALA A 592 7.40 6.83 19.06
C ALA A 592 8.15 5.67 18.40
N TYR A 593 8.00 5.48 17.09
CA TYR A 593 8.76 4.47 16.35
C TYR A 593 10.24 4.82 16.30
N PHE A 594 10.58 6.07 16.00
CA PHE A 594 11.98 6.47 15.92
C PHE A 594 12.64 6.45 17.30
N PHE A 595 11.93 6.82 18.36
CA PHE A 595 12.40 6.73 19.74
C PHE A 595 12.73 5.28 20.08
N ARG A 596 11.81 4.35 19.80
CA ARG A 596 12.07 2.94 20.04
C ARG A 596 13.25 2.40 19.24
N LEU A 597 13.30 2.69 17.94
CA LEU A 597 14.41 2.32 17.06
C LEU A 597 15.74 2.87 17.60
N SER A 598 15.74 4.10 18.10
CA SER A 598 16.93 4.73 18.66
C SER A 598 17.44 4.00 19.90
N LEU A 599 16.56 3.66 20.83
CA LEU A 599 16.92 2.90 22.03
C LEU A 599 17.47 1.50 21.69
N GLU A 600 16.81 0.80 20.76
CA GLU A 600 17.25 -0.52 20.30
C GLU A 600 18.63 -0.46 19.62
N TYR A 601 18.85 0.54 18.76
CA TYR A 601 20.11 0.74 18.06
C TYR A 601 21.25 1.12 19.02
N VAL A 602 21.00 2.02 19.99
CA VAL A 602 22.03 2.38 20.97
C VAL A 602 22.47 1.16 21.77
N ARG A 603 21.51 0.34 22.21
CA ARG A 603 21.85 -0.93 22.87
C ARG A 603 22.64 -1.86 21.94
N LEU A 604 22.22 -2.04 20.69
CA LEU A 604 22.91 -2.87 19.70
C LEU A 604 24.38 -2.45 19.51
N MET A 605 24.65 -1.14 19.50
CA MET A 605 25.98 -0.58 19.29
C MET A 605 26.84 -0.51 20.57
N SER A 606 26.35 -0.99 21.71
CA SER A 606 27.11 -1.03 22.97
C SER A 606 28.00 -2.29 23.04
N THR A 607 29.22 -2.13 23.52
CA THR A 607 30.09 -3.28 23.90
C THR A 607 29.61 -3.99 25.16
N ASP A 608 28.77 -3.32 25.97
CA ASP A 608 28.07 -3.91 27.12
C ASP A 608 26.56 -3.77 26.87
N ARG A 609 26.00 -4.74 26.14
CA ARG A 609 24.57 -4.74 25.76
C ARG A 609 23.66 -5.09 26.94
N GLU A 610 24.18 -5.79 27.94
CA GLU A 610 23.43 -6.19 29.14
C GLU A 610 23.14 -4.97 30.03
N SER A 611 24.13 -4.11 30.29
CA SER A 611 23.88 -2.86 31.05
C SER A 611 22.99 -1.86 30.31
N MET A 612 22.82 -2.05 29.00
CA MET A 612 21.92 -1.28 28.15
C MET A 612 20.54 -1.92 27.98
N SER A 613 20.24 -3.00 28.71
CA SER A 613 18.91 -3.60 28.77
C SER A 613 18.09 -3.07 29.95
N TYR A 614 16.78 -3.03 29.79
CA TYR A 614 15.83 -2.66 30.83
C TYR A 614 15.77 -3.75 31.90
N ASN A 615 15.91 -3.35 33.15
CA ASN A 615 15.77 -4.22 34.32
C ASN A 615 14.50 -3.80 35.07
N ASP A 616 13.53 -4.71 35.14
CA ASP A 616 12.25 -4.54 35.83
C ASP A 616 12.35 -4.77 37.35
N GLY A 617 13.57 -4.99 37.87
CA GLY A 617 13.83 -5.16 39.30
C GLY A 617 13.40 -6.52 39.86
N LEU A 618 13.19 -7.51 38.98
CA LEU A 618 12.84 -8.89 39.30
C LEU A 618 14.05 -9.82 39.33
#